data_AF-A0A2R7K6X6-F1
#
_entry.id   AF-A0A2R7K6X6-F1
#
_cell.length_a   1.000
_cell.length_b   1.000
_cell.length_c   1.000
_cell.angle_alpha   90.00
_cell.angle_beta   90.00
_cell.angle_gamma   90.00
#
_symmetry.space_group_name_H-M   'P 1'
#
loop_
_entity.id
_entity.type
_entity.pdbx_description
1 polymer ?
#
loop_
_entity_poly.entity_id
_entity_poly.type
_entity_poly.pdbx_seq_one_letter_code
_entity_poly.pdbx_strand_id
1 'polypeptide(L)' 'ATKAPVELKDLPAPVQTTLQTDPIKQWTPTAAFLVTNADKTSYYEINLKKEDKTATIKMDKDGKAVK' A
#
# COMPACT_ATOMS: atom_id res chain seq x y z
N ALA A 1 -11.12 7.74 10.44
CA ALA A 1 -10.69 7.52 9.04
C ALA A 1 -11.64 6.52 8.40
N THR A 2 -11.93 6.68 7.11
CA THR A 2 -12.63 5.65 6.32
C THR A 2 -11.60 4.79 5.61
N LYS A 3 -11.95 3.52 5.34
CA LYS A 3 -11.08 2.56 4.66
C LYS A 3 -11.88 1.88 3.56
N ALA A 4 -11.50 2.11 2.31
CA ALA A 4 -12.13 1.52 1.14
C ALA A 4 -11.20 0.49 0.50
N PRO A 5 -11.65 -0.73 0.18
CA PRO A 5 -10.83 -1.69 -0.54
C PRO A 5 -10.54 -1.17 -1.95
N VAL A 6 -9.32 -1.40 -2.43
CA VAL A 6 -8.89 -1.12 -3.79
C VAL A 6 -8.17 -2.36 -4.33
N GLU A 7 -8.41 -2.68 -5.60
CA GLU A 7 -7.71 -3.78 -6.24
C GLU A 7 -6.23 -3.42 -6.43
N LEU A 8 -5.35 -4.41 -6.28
CA LEU A 8 -3.90 -4.20 -6.43
C LEU A 8 -3.52 -3.64 -7.81
N LYS A 9 -4.26 -4.04 -8.85
CA LYS A 9 -4.07 -3.54 -10.23
C LYS A 9 -4.52 -2.09 -10.43
N ASP A 10 -5.38 -1.59 -9.54
CA ASP A 10 -5.94 -0.23 -9.60
C ASP A 10 -5.11 0.75 -8.74
N LEU A 11 -4.04 0.26 -8.08
CA LEU A 11 -3.08 1.12 -7.41
C LEU A 11 -2.39 2.06 -8.41
N PRO A 12 -2.06 3.30 -8.02
CA PRO A 12 -1.32 4.21 -8.88
C PRO A 12 0.02 3.62 -9.36
N ALA A 13 0.42 3.94 -10.59
CA ALA A 13 1.68 3.47 -11.16
C ALA A 13 2.92 3.71 -10.26
N PRO A 14 3.07 4.85 -9.57
CA PRO A 14 4.16 5.05 -8.61
C PRO A 14 4.14 4.06 -7.45
N VAL A 15 2.95 3.77 -6.90
CA VAL A 15 2.75 2.79 -5.82
C VAL A 15 3.13 1.40 -6.29
N GLN A 16 2.65 0.98 -7.47
CA GLN A 16 3.02 -0.30 -8.07
C GLN A 16 4.54 -0.40 -8.30
N THR A 17 5.17 0.69 -8.74
CA THR A 17 6.62 0.75 -8.94
C THR A 17 7.37 0.52 -7.63
N THR A 18 6.98 1.20 -6.55
CA THR A 18 7.60 1.00 -5.23
C THR A 18 7.45 -0.44 -4.72
N LEU A 19 6.32 -1.10 -4.97
CA LEU A 19 6.14 -2.52 -4.60
C LEU A 19 7.15 -3.47 -5.27
N GLN A 20 7.69 -3.08 -6.42
CA GLN A 20 8.69 -3.86 -7.18
C GLN A 20 10.14 -3.51 -6.82
N THR A 21 10.36 -2.59 -5.86
CA THR A 21 11.70 -2.20 -5.39
C THR A 21 12.16 -3.04 -4.21
N ASP A 22 13.47 -3.20 -4.02
CA ASP A 22 14.00 -3.80 -2.80
C ASP A 22 13.78 -2.88 -1.58
N PRO A 23 13.44 -3.44 -0.40
CA PRO A 23 13.27 -4.87 -0.10
C PRO A 23 11.83 -5.39 -0.34
N ILE A 24 10.90 -4.53 -0.76
CA ILE A 24 9.46 -4.82 -0.84
C ILE A 24 9.15 -5.90 -1.87
N LYS A 25 9.91 -5.97 -2.98
CA LYS A 25 9.73 -6.97 -4.04
C LYS A 25 9.85 -8.42 -3.58
N GLN A 26 10.41 -8.65 -2.38
CA GLN A 26 10.49 -9.96 -1.74
C GLN A 26 9.18 -10.37 -1.05
N TRP A 27 8.20 -9.47 -1.00
CA TRP A 27 6.91 -9.65 -0.36
C TRP A 27 5.80 -9.64 -1.42
N THR A 28 4.79 -10.45 -1.20
CA THR A 28 3.61 -10.53 -2.06
C THR A 28 2.51 -9.62 -1.51
N PRO A 29 2.04 -8.61 -2.26
CA PRO A 29 0.86 -7.85 -1.88
C PRO A 29 -0.39 -8.74 -1.88
N THR A 30 -1.17 -8.69 -0.79
CA THR A 30 -2.37 -9.54 -0.61
C THR A 30 -3.66 -8.74 -0.59
N ALA A 31 -3.61 -7.48 -0.14
CA ALA A 31 -4.75 -6.58 -0.14
C ALA A 31 -4.28 -5.13 -0.16
N ALA A 32 -5.08 -4.24 -0.73
CA ALA A 32 -4.86 -2.80 -0.67
C ALA A 32 -6.13 -2.06 -0.28
N PHE A 33 -5.95 -0.93 0.38
CA PHE A 33 -7.03 -0.07 0.82
C PHE A 33 -6.65 1.40 0.68
N LEU A 34 -7.60 2.22 0.24
CA LEU A 34 -7.50 3.67 0.32
C LEU A 34 -8.06 4.10 1.68
N VAL A 35 -7.20 4.65 2.52
CA VAL A 35 -7.56 5.20 3.82
C VAL A 35 -7.68 6.71 3.68
N THR A 36 -8.81 7.28 4.09
CA THR A 36 -9.04 8.72 4.15
C THR A 36 -9.19 9.15 5.60
N ASN A 37 -8.27 9.99 6.06
CA ASN A 37 -8.24 10.54 7.41
C ASN A 37 -9.31 11.63 7.61
N ALA A 38 -9.51 12.03 8.87
CA ALA A 38 -10.47 13.09 9.20
C ALA A 38 -10.06 14.46 8.64
N ASP A 39 -8.75 14.70 8.50
CA ASP A 39 -8.17 15.88 7.86
C ASP A 39 -8.22 15.85 6.32
N LYS A 40 -8.92 14.85 5.76
CA LYS A 40 -9.08 14.59 4.32
C LYS A 40 -7.80 14.15 3.60
N THR A 41 -6.68 13.98 4.30
CA THR A 41 -5.51 13.32 3.71
C THR A 41 -5.84 11.86 3.43
N SER A 42 -5.27 11.30 2.36
CA SER A 42 -5.49 9.91 1.99
C SER A 42 -4.20 9.20 1.67
N TYR A 43 -4.13 7.92 2.02
CA TYR A 43 -2.99 7.04 1.75
C TYR A 43 -3.47 5.64 1.41
N TYR A 44 -2.63 4.89 0.70
CA TYR A 44 -2.81 3.48 0.43
C TYR A 44 -2.19 2.64 1.54
N GLU A 45 -2.98 1.78 2.15
CA GLU A 45 -2.52 0.74 3.06
C GLU A 45 -2.47 -0.58 2.30
N ILE A 46 -1.28 -1.17 2.20
CA ILE A 46 -1.06 -2.40 1.43
C ILE A 46 -0.54 -3.46 2.38
N ASN A 47 -1.29 -4.56 2.46
CA ASN A 47 -0.90 -5.74 3.19
C ASN A 47 -0.01 -6.61 2.32
N LEU A 48 1.07 -7.09 2.93
CA LEU A 48 2.12 -7.87 2.32
C LEU A 48 2.27 -9.19 3.08
N LYS A 49 2.63 -10.25 2.37
CA LYS A 49 3.00 -11.54 2.95
C LYS A 49 4.33 -12.01 2.41
N LYS A 50 5.18 -12.54 3.29
CA LYS A 50 6.43 -13.23 2.95
C LYS A 50 6.59 -14.43 3.86
N GLU A 51 6.47 -15.63 3.31
CA GLU A 51 6.45 -16.89 4.07
C GLU A 51 5.37 -16.80 5.18
N ASP A 52 5.75 -16.95 6.45
CA ASP A 52 4.87 -16.86 7.62
C ASP A 52 4.78 -15.45 8.19
N LYS A 53 5.41 -14.46 7.55
CA LYS A 53 5.42 -13.06 7.99
C LYS A 53 4.38 -12.26 7.23
N THR A 54 3.69 -11.39 7.97
CA THR A 54 2.85 -10.33 7.41
C THR A 54 3.50 -8.98 7.66
N ALA A 55 3.32 -8.06 6.73
CA ALA A 55 3.72 -6.68 6.87
C ALA A 55 2.64 -5.78 6.28
N THR A 56 2.59 -4.54 6.73
CA THR A 56 1.73 -3.52 6.17
C THR A 56 2.59 -2.31 5.85
N ILE A 57 2.48 -1.81 4.63
CA ILE A 57 3.11 -0.57 4.21
C ILE A 57 2.03 0.45 3.89
N LYS A 58 2.27 1.69 4.31
CA LYS A 58 1.41 2.83 4.02
C LYS A 58 2.15 3.73 3.05
N MET A 59 1.52 4.04 1.93
CA MET A 59 2.10 4.88 0.88
C MET A 59 1.14 5.96 0.43
N ASP A 60 1.65 7.13 0.08
CA ASP A 60 0.87 8.13 -0.63
C ASP A 60 0.65 7.71 -2.10
N LYS A 61 -0.11 8.52 -2.84
CA LYS A 61 -0.37 8.30 -4.27
C LYS A 61 0.89 8.32 -5.16
N ASP A 62 1.98 8.89 -4.65
CA ASP A 62 3.26 9.03 -5.35
C ASP A 62 4.23 7.89 -4.99
N GLY A 63 3.75 6.87 -4.25
CA GLY A 63 4.53 5.70 -3.88
C GLY A 63 5.54 5.95 -2.76
N LYS A 64 5.41 7.06 -2.02
CA LYS A 64 6.27 7.38 -0.88
C LYS A 64 5.64 6.87 0.41
N ALA A 65 6.45 6.32 1.28
CA ALA A 65 6.00 5.87 2.58
C ALA A 65 5.44 7.05 3.41
N VAL A 66 4.25 6.86 3.99
CA VAL A 66 3.68 7.79 4.97
C VAL A 66 3.91 7.26 6.38
N LYS A 67 4.27 8.15 7.31
CA LYS A 67 4.45 7.83 8.74
C LYS A 67 3.15 8.00 9.50
#